data_AF-A0A7V4WLR4-F1
#
_entry.id   AF-A0A7V4WLR4-F1
#
_cell.length_a   1.000
_cell.length_b   1.000
_cell.length_c   1.000
_cell.angle_alpha   90.00
_cell.angle_beta   90.00
_cell.angle_gamma   90.00
#
_symmetry.space_group_name_H-M   'P 1'
#
loop_
_entity.id
_entity.type
_entity.pdbx_description
1 polymer ?
#
loop_
_entity_poly.entity_id
_entity_poly.type
_entity_poly.pdbx_seq_one_letter_code
_entity_poly.pdbx_strand_id
1 'polypeptide(L)'
;MSSVPRGNATDWLKNTPVYLEKKKLIESHGIAIWRYHDSMPMAQPDGIYAGLWKEIGWERYLVSKDNPWIYEIPETTLADLARFFKEKLSVGVVRIVGNPDMKVSRVGILVGGGSLGLGREEI
;
A
#
# COMPACT_ATOMS: atom_id res chain seq x y z
N MET A 1 -19.53 -3.48 -21.13
CA MET A 1 -18.42 -2.99 -20.29
C MET A 1 -17.20 -3.84 -20.61
N SER A 2 -16.20 -3.28 -21.29
CA SER A 2 -14.96 -4.02 -21.57
C SER A 2 -14.15 -4.16 -20.29
N SER A 3 -13.89 -5.38 -19.88
CA SER A 3 -13.01 -5.70 -18.76
C SER A 3 -11.60 -5.17 -19.02
N VAL A 4 -11.04 -4.42 -18.08
CA VAL A 4 -9.62 -4.05 -18.08
C VAL A 4 -8.80 -5.33 -17.88
N PRO A 5 -7.93 -5.72 -18.82
CA PRO A 5 -7.02 -6.85 -18.63
C PRO A 5 -6.09 -6.59 -17.44
N ARG A 6 -5.91 -7.58 -16.56
CA ARG A 6 -4.91 -7.56 -15.49
C ARG A 6 -3.57 -8.08 -16.06
N GLY A 7 -2.46 -7.39 -15.80
CA GLY A 7 -1.12 -7.70 -16.32
C GLY A 7 -0.46 -6.56 -17.11
N ASN A 8 0.73 -6.79 -17.70
CA ASN A 8 1.49 -5.79 -18.48
C ASN A 8 0.91 -5.50 -19.88
N ALA A 9 -0.25 -6.05 -20.22
CA ALA A 9 -0.90 -5.81 -21.50
C ALA A 9 -1.38 -4.36 -21.59
N THR A 10 -0.84 -3.58 -22.52
CA THR A 10 -1.17 -2.14 -22.69
C THR A 10 -2.15 -1.87 -23.83
N ASP A 11 -2.58 -2.88 -24.58
CA ASP A 11 -3.37 -2.68 -25.80
C ASP A 11 -4.69 -1.95 -25.55
N TRP A 12 -5.33 -2.24 -24.41
CA TRP A 12 -6.56 -1.58 -23.98
C TRP A 12 -6.38 -0.09 -23.63
N LEU A 13 -5.14 0.36 -23.37
CA LEU A 13 -4.84 1.76 -23.02
C LEU A 13 -4.67 2.65 -24.24
N LYS A 14 -4.23 2.10 -25.38
CA LYS A 14 -3.67 2.83 -26.53
C LYS A 14 -4.55 3.96 -27.05
N ASN A 15 -5.86 3.79 -26.98
CA ASN A 15 -6.84 4.75 -27.50
C ASN A 15 -7.61 5.50 -26.39
N THR A 16 -7.20 5.34 -25.12
CA THR A 16 -7.85 6.06 -24.02
C THR A 16 -7.36 7.51 -23.97
N PRO A 17 -8.25 8.50 -23.77
CA PRO A 17 -7.86 9.91 -23.73
C PRO A 17 -6.77 10.20 -22.69
N VAL A 18 -6.84 9.57 -21.52
CA VAL A 18 -5.86 9.74 -20.43
C VAL A 18 -4.47 9.23 -20.83
N TYR A 19 -4.39 8.08 -21.51
CA TYR A 19 -3.12 7.54 -21.98
C TYR A 19 -2.50 8.45 -23.06
N LEU A 20 -3.30 8.89 -24.04
CA LEU A 20 -2.85 9.74 -25.13
C LEU A 20 -2.31 11.08 -24.61
N GLU A 21 -3.01 11.74 -23.68
CA GLU A 21 -2.54 13.00 -23.09
C GLU A 21 -1.28 12.84 -22.25
N LYS A 22 -1.20 11.78 -21.42
CA LYS A 22 0.04 11.48 -20.66
C LYS A 22 1.20 11.22 -21.60
N LYS A 23 1.00 10.41 -22.64
CA LYS A 23 2.02 10.09 -23.65
C LYS A 23 2.53 11.36 -24.34
N LYS A 24 1.62 12.23 -24.81
CA LYS A 24 1.98 13.51 -25.43
C LYS A 24 2.81 14.39 -24.50
N LEU A 25 2.44 14.48 -23.22
CA LEU A 25 3.21 15.24 -22.22
C LEU A 25 4.64 14.69 -22.07
N ILE A 26 4.78 13.38 -21.93
CA ILE A 26 6.06 12.70 -21.78
C ILE A 26 6.97 12.94 -22.98
N GLU A 27 6.44 12.74 -24.19
CA GLU A 27 7.20 12.87 -25.44
C GLU A 27 7.60 14.32 -25.72
N SER A 28 6.69 15.28 -25.53
CA SER A 28 6.96 16.70 -25.79
C SER A 28 7.99 17.33 -24.84
N HIS A 29 8.18 16.76 -23.65
CA HIS A 29 9.10 17.28 -22.64
C HIS A 29 10.32 16.37 -22.41
N GLY A 30 10.46 15.29 -23.16
CA GLY A 30 11.59 14.35 -23.02
C GLY A 30 11.66 13.69 -21.64
N ILE A 31 10.52 13.38 -21.02
CA ILE A 31 10.46 12.80 -19.67
C ILE A 31 10.85 11.32 -19.73
N ALA A 32 11.86 10.93 -18.94
CA ALA A 32 12.19 9.52 -18.72
C ALA A 32 11.29 8.92 -17.63
N ILE A 33 10.71 7.74 -17.89
CA ILE A 33 9.93 6.99 -16.90
C ILE A 33 10.70 5.74 -16.49
N TRP A 34 10.85 5.56 -15.18
CA TRP A 34 11.38 4.35 -14.58
C TRP A 34 10.33 3.73 -13.66
N ARG A 35 10.00 2.45 -13.87
CA ARG A 35 9.05 1.70 -13.05
C ARG A 35 9.81 0.81 -12.08
N TYR A 36 9.72 1.10 -10.79
CA TYR A 36 10.32 0.32 -9.71
C TYR A 36 9.24 -0.23 -8.77
N HIS A 37 8.33 -1.03 -9.33
CA HIS A 37 7.18 -1.56 -8.59
C HIS A 37 7.50 -2.92 -7.96
N ASP A 38 7.88 -3.90 -8.78
CA ASP A 38 8.01 -5.31 -8.34
C ASP A 38 9.32 -5.57 -7.59
N SER A 39 10.32 -4.71 -7.78
CA SER A 39 11.64 -4.84 -7.15
C SER A 39 11.71 -4.24 -5.76
N MET A 40 10.82 -3.32 -5.41
CA MET A 40 10.83 -2.65 -4.10
C MET A 40 10.52 -3.62 -2.93
N PRO A 41 9.59 -4.58 -3.07
CA PRO A 41 9.40 -5.64 -2.08
C PRO A 41 10.56 -6.64 -1.98
N MET A 42 11.36 -6.79 -3.05
CA MET A 42 12.48 -7.74 -3.10
C MET A 42 13.76 -7.20 -2.41
N ALA A 43 13.77 -5.94 -2.02
CA ALA A 43 14.85 -5.35 -1.23
C ALA A 43 14.97 -6.02 0.15
N GLN A 44 16.15 -5.93 0.78
CA GLN A 44 16.39 -6.42 2.13
C GLN A 44 16.87 -5.27 3.02
N PRO A 45 16.01 -4.73 3.91
CA PRO A 45 14.59 -5.07 4.11
C PRO A 45 13.68 -4.60 2.95
N ASP A 46 12.46 -5.14 2.88
CA ASP A 46 11.42 -4.67 1.95
C ASP A 46 11.29 -3.14 2.05
N GLY A 47 11.46 -2.44 0.92
CA GLY A 47 11.51 -0.98 0.89
C GLY A 47 10.19 -0.31 1.29
N ILE A 48 9.05 -0.98 1.10
CA ILE A 48 7.72 -0.48 1.48
C ILE A 48 7.57 -0.56 3.00
N TYR A 49 7.83 -1.72 3.58
CA TYR A 49 7.71 -1.89 5.03
C TYR A 49 8.75 -1.06 5.79
N ALA A 50 9.99 -0.99 5.28
CA ALA A 50 11.02 -0.14 5.86
C ALA A 50 10.60 1.34 5.89
N GLY A 51 9.99 1.85 4.81
CA GLY A 51 9.44 3.20 4.76
C GLY A 51 8.26 3.39 5.73
N LEU A 52 7.35 2.41 5.76
CA LEU A 52 6.20 2.44 6.67
C LEU A 52 6.63 2.49 8.13
N TRP A 53 7.54 1.60 8.56
CA TRP A 53 7.98 1.54 9.95
C TRP A 53 8.56 2.87 10.40
N LYS A 54 9.39 3.48 9.55
CA LYS A 54 9.99 4.80 9.80
C LYS A 54 8.95 5.89 9.97
N GLU A 55 7.89 5.88 9.15
CA GLU A 55 6.83 6.88 9.19
C GLU A 55 5.98 6.76 10.46
N ILE A 56 5.59 5.53 10.83
CA ILE A 56 4.71 5.29 11.98
C ILE A 56 5.48 5.10 13.31
N GLY A 57 6.80 4.90 13.25
CA GLY A 57 7.69 4.70 14.40
C GLY A 57 7.53 3.35 15.09
N TRP A 58 7.22 2.29 14.33
CA TRP A 58 6.84 0.96 14.86
C TRP A 58 7.92 -0.12 14.72
N GLU A 59 9.17 0.24 14.40
CA GLU A 59 10.29 -0.71 14.26
C GLU A 59 10.44 -1.59 15.51
N ARG A 60 10.26 -1.00 16.69
CA ARG A 60 10.39 -1.70 17.98
C ARG A 60 9.23 -2.65 18.29
N TYR A 61 8.11 -2.49 17.60
CA TYR A 61 6.88 -3.26 17.80
C TYR A 61 6.79 -4.45 16.85
N LEU A 62 7.75 -4.61 15.93
CA LEU A 62 7.76 -5.71 14.99
C LEU A 62 7.97 -7.04 15.71
N VAL A 63 7.06 -8.00 15.50
CA VAL A 63 7.13 -9.32 16.15
C VAL A 63 8.26 -10.18 15.57
N SER A 64 8.45 -10.13 14.25
CA SER A 64 9.55 -10.82 13.57
C SER A 64 9.89 -10.13 12.26
N LYS A 65 11.17 -10.11 11.90
CA LYS A 65 11.64 -9.65 10.59
C LYS A 65 11.16 -10.55 9.44
N ASP A 66 10.87 -11.81 9.72
CA ASP A 66 10.33 -12.76 8.75
C ASP A 66 8.84 -12.51 8.48
N ASN A 67 8.16 -11.79 9.38
CA ASN A 67 6.76 -11.40 9.26
C ASN A 67 6.64 -9.86 9.36
N PRO A 68 7.12 -9.10 8.35
CA PRO A 68 7.21 -7.64 8.39
C PRO A 68 5.87 -6.92 8.55
N TRP A 69 4.74 -7.64 8.51
CA TRP A 69 3.38 -7.15 8.65
C TRP A 69 2.77 -7.36 10.04
N ILE A 70 3.42 -8.02 11.01
CA ILE A 70 2.85 -8.32 12.34
C ILE A 70 3.53 -7.50 13.44
N TYR A 71 2.72 -6.81 14.25
CA TYR A 71 3.19 -5.90 15.30
C TYR A 71 2.50 -6.18 16.64
N GLU A 72 3.24 -6.02 17.73
CA GLU A 72 2.76 -5.99 19.11
C GLU A 72 2.95 -4.59 19.69
N ILE A 73 1.85 -3.90 19.95
CA ILE A 73 1.80 -2.49 20.35
C ILE A 73 1.22 -2.35 21.77
N PRO A 74 1.47 -1.22 22.46
CA PRO A 74 0.72 -0.88 23.66
C PRO A 74 -0.78 -0.92 23.39
N GLU A 75 -1.56 -1.44 24.35
CA GLU A 75 -3.00 -1.58 24.19
C GLU A 75 -3.66 -0.23 23.88
N THR A 76 -4.52 -0.23 22.88
CA THR A 76 -5.31 0.92 22.45
C THR A 76 -6.73 0.48 22.07
N THR A 77 -7.56 1.41 21.59
CA THR A 77 -8.86 1.10 20.99
C THR A 77 -8.79 1.07 19.47
N LEU A 78 -9.74 0.40 18.80
CA LEU A 78 -9.85 0.45 17.34
C LEU A 78 -10.00 1.89 16.83
N ALA A 79 -10.78 2.72 17.53
CA ALA A 79 -10.97 4.13 17.20
C ALA A 79 -9.67 4.94 17.30
N ASP A 80 -8.90 4.76 18.38
CA ASP A 80 -7.64 5.48 18.58
C ASP A 80 -6.56 4.99 17.62
N LEU A 81 -6.53 3.70 17.31
CA LEU A 81 -5.64 3.15 16.29
C LEU A 81 -5.93 3.74 14.90
N ALA A 82 -7.21 3.88 14.54
CA ALA A 82 -7.60 4.53 13.29
C ALA A 82 -7.22 6.02 13.26
N ARG A 83 -7.37 6.73 14.38
CA ARG A 83 -6.95 8.12 14.51
C ARG A 83 -5.43 8.26 14.38
N PHE A 84 -4.68 7.36 15.02
CA PHE A 84 -3.23 7.28 14.89
C PHE A 84 -2.79 7.19 13.42
N PHE A 85 -3.35 6.26 12.64
CA PHE A 85 -3.00 6.15 11.22
C PHE A 85 -3.46 7.36 10.40
N LYS A 86 -4.63 7.93 10.73
CA LYS A 86 -5.12 9.15 10.07
C LYS A 86 -4.12 10.30 10.19
N GLU A 87 -3.63 10.52 11.42
CA GLU A 87 -2.69 11.59 11.74
C GLU A 87 -1.29 11.30 11.21
N LYS A 88 -0.75 10.10 11.47
CA LYS A 88 0.60 9.72 11.06
C LYS A 88 0.77 9.69 9.55
N LEU A 89 -0.22 9.20 8.81
CA LEU A 89 -0.13 9.10 7.35
C LEU A 89 -0.75 10.31 6.64
N SER A 90 -1.22 11.32 7.37
CA SER A 90 -1.86 12.52 6.81
C SER A 90 -2.98 12.20 5.81
N VAL A 91 -3.77 11.14 6.07
CA VAL A 91 -4.84 10.70 5.17
C VAL A 91 -6.17 11.37 5.51
N GLY A 92 -6.94 11.77 4.50
CA GLY A 92 -8.20 12.48 4.72
C GLY A 92 -9.29 11.62 5.39
N VAL A 93 -9.31 10.32 5.09
CA VAL A 93 -10.35 9.38 5.53
C VAL A 93 -9.73 8.04 5.94
N VAL A 94 -10.18 7.50 7.07
CA VAL A 94 -9.95 6.12 7.50
C VAL A 94 -11.30 5.46 7.69
N ARG A 95 -11.45 4.23 7.20
CA ARG A 95 -12.65 3.41 7.38
C ARG A 95 -12.31 2.26 8.32
N ILE A 96 -13.16 2.03 9.31
CA ILE A 96 -13.03 0.92 10.26
C ILE A 96 -14.23 -0.01 10.15
N VAL A 97 -14.01 -1.30 10.43
CA VAL A 97 -15.06 -2.31 10.56
C VAL A 97 -14.82 -3.03 11.88
N GLY A 98 -15.84 -3.05 12.75
CA GLY A 98 -15.74 -3.60 14.10
C GLY A 98 -16.19 -2.60 15.17
N ASN A 99 -16.13 -3.01 16.44
CA ASN A 99 -16.47 -2.15 17.58
C ASN A 99 -15.35 -1.10 17.80
N PRO A 100 -15.64 0.22 17.73
CA PRO A 100 -14.66 1.28 17.97
C PRO A 100 -13.93 1.18 19.32
N ASP A 101 -14.61 0.66 20.34
CA ASP A 101 -14.07 0.53 21.70
C ASP A 101 -13.30 -0.79 21.94
N MET A 102 -13.21 -1.64 20.91
CA MET A 102 -12.48 -2.91 20.99
C MET A 102 -11.02 -2.67 21.31
N LYS A 103 -10.49 -3.41 22.29
CA LYS A 103 -9.06 -3.39 22.64
C LYS A 103 -8.20 -4.03 21.56
N VAL A 104 -7.12 -3.35 21.21
CA VAL A 104 -6.16 -3.80 20.19
C VAL A 104 -4.74 -3.70 20.76
N SER A 105 -4.00 -4.81 20.68
CA SER A 105 -2.58 -4.88 21.07
C SER A 105 -1.72 -5.65 20.06
N ARG A 106 -2.34 -6.38 19.13
CA ARG A 106 -1.65 -7.09 18.04
C ARG A 106 -2.27 -6.69 16.70
N VAL A 107 -1.43 -6.23 15.77
CA VAL A 107 -1.86 -5.60 14.52
C VAL A 107 -1.21 -6.28 13.33
N GLY A 108 -2.00 -6.55 12.29
CA GLY A 108 -1.52 -6.92 10.96
C GLY A 108 -1.66 -5.76 9.99
N ILE A 109 -0.59 -5.38 9.27
CA ILE A 109 -0.64 -4.32 8.24
C ILE A 109 -0.29 -4.93 6.88
N LEU A 110 -1.25 -4.92 5.96
CA LEU A 110 -1.05 -5.35 4.58
C LEU A 110 -1.06 -4.11 3.68
N VAL A 111 0.10 -3.75 3.14
CA VAL A 111 0.27 -2.59 2.26
C VAL A 111 -0.15 -2.89 0.82
N GLY A 112 -0.56 -1.85 0.08
CA GLY A 112 -0.91 -1.96 -1.33
C GLY A 112 -2.11 -2.89 -1.59
N GLY A 113 -1.96 -3.81 -2.55
CA GLY A 113 -3.01 -4.77 -2.93
C GLY A 113 -3.29 -5.88 -1.92
N GLY A 114 -2.49 -6.02 -0.86
CA GLY A 114 -2.68 -7.09 0.14
C GLY A 114 -4.04 -7.04 0.86
N SER A 115 -4.70 -5.87 0.88
CA SER A 115 -6.06 -5.71 1.41
C SER A 115 -7.17 -6.25 0.50
N LEU A 116 -6.86 -6.65 -0.74
CA LEU A 116 -7.79 -7.33 -1.64
C LEU A 116 -8.01 -8.81 -1.23
N GLY A 117 -7.35 -9.24 -0.16
CA GLY A 117 -7.40 -10.58 0.44
C GLY A 117 -6.11 -11.36 0.18
N LEU A 118 -5.86 -12.40 0.97
CA LEU A 118 -4.85 -13.45 0.69
C LEU A 118 -5.16 -14.25 -0.60
N GLY A 119 -6.04 -13.75 -1.45
CA GLY A 119 -6.38 -14.36 -2.74
C GLY A 119 -5.20 -14.21 -3.69
N ARG A 120 -4.85 -15.30 -4.37
CA ARG A 120 -3.82 -15.31 -5.40
C ARG A 120 -4.15 -14.23 -6.43
N GLU A 121 -3.20 -13.35 -6.70
CA GLU A 121 -3.15 -12.70 -8.01
C GLU A 121 -2.91 -13.84 -9.02
N GLU A 122 -3.95 -14.22 -9.75
CA GLU A 122 -3.80 -15.19 -10.85
C GLU A 122 -2.84 -14.58 -11.88
N ILE A 123 -1.74 -15.31 -12.11
CA ILE A 123 -0.66 -15.02 -13.07
C ILE A 123 -1.19 -15.08 -14.50
#